data_AF-A0A365L2F5-F1
#
_entry.id   AF-A0A365L2F5-F1
#
_cell.length_a   1.000
_cell.length_b   1.000
_cell.length_c   1.000
_cell.angle_alpha   90.00
_cell.angle_beta   90.00
_cell.angle_gamma   90.00
#
_symmetry.space_group_name_H-M   'P 1'
#
loop_
_entity.id
_entity.type
_entity.pdbx_description
1 polymer ?
#
loop_
_entity_poly.entity_id
_entity_poly.type
_entity_poly.pdbx_seq_one_letter_code
_entity_poly.pdbx_strand_id
1 'polypeptide(L)'
;MQKQQITVGYIELTEDESESLFEKVQKDKGIEGYAELQGLMDDFDSRVIEPSEEPLQDMLGEEAPAEESDKGTRYIEVFNKLEEDSRYRIKASKQH
;
A
#
# COMPACT_ATOMS: atom_id res chain seq x y z
N MET A 1 -19.51 -4.25 5.36
CA MET A 1 -19.15 -2.93 5.93
C MET A 1 -19.24 -1.92 4.80
N GLN A 2 -19.56 -0.65 5.08
CA GLN A 2 -19.48 0.39 4.04
C GLN A 2 -18.00 0.68 3.79
N LYS A 3 -17.59 0.75 2.52
CA LYS A 3 -16.24 1.18 2.17
C LYS A 3 -16.08 2.63 2.63
N GLN A 4 -14.93 2.97 3.19
CA GLN A 4 -14.62 4.32 3.63
C GLN A 4 -13.30 4.74 3.01
N GLN A 5 -13.22 6.01 2.61
CA GLN A 5 -11.96 6.62 2.19
C GLN A 5 -11.07 6.80 3.42
N ILE A 6 -9.84 6.34 3.32
CA ILE A 6 -8.84 6.44 4.37
C ILE A 6 -7.79 7.45 3.93
N THR A 7 -7.45 8.37 4.82
CA THR A 7 -6.35 9.31 4.57
C THR A 7 -5.10 8.80 5.27
N VAL A 8 -4.00 8.73 4.51
CA VAL A 8 -2.69 8.32 5.02
C VAL A 8 -1.68 9.38 4.63
N GLY A 9 -1.05 10.03 5.59
CA GLY A 9 -0.17 11.16 5.30
C GLY A 9 -0.87 12.25 4.49
N TYR A 10 -0.39 12.52 3.27
CA TYR A 10 -0.96 13.53 2.36
C TYR A 10 -1.83 12.94 1.24
N ILE A 11 -2.04 11.63 1.22
CA ILE A 11 -2.82 10.94 0.18
C ILE A 11 -4.17 10.52 0.77
N GLU A 12 -5.24 10.95 0.12
CA GLU A 12 -6.58 10.41 0.36
C GLU A 12 -6.78 9.19 -0.55
N LEU A 13 -6.96 8.01 0.04
CA LEU A 13 -7.20 6.79 -0.70
C LEU A 13 -8.65 6.74 -1.19
N THR A 14 -8.82 6.24 -2.40
CA THR A 14 -10.14 5.83 -2.92
C THR A 14 -10.72 4.68 -2.09
N GLU A 15 -12.03 4.44 -2.23
CA GLU A 15 -12.70 3.35 -1.51
C GLU A 15 -12.07 1.97 -1.80
N ASP A 16 -11.62 1.73 -3.02
CA ASP A 16 -10.96 0.47 -3.41
C ASP A 16 -9.52 0.35 -2.89
N GLU A 17 -8.78 1.46 -2.87
CA GLU A 17 -7.44 1.51 -2.27
C GLU A 17 -7.51 1.33 -0.75
N SER A 18 -8.51 1.93 -0.12
CA SER A 18 -8.77 1.81 1.32
C SER A 18 -9.16 0.38 1.70
N GLU A 19 -9.99 -0.28 0.89
CA GLU A 19 -10.32 -1.70 1.07
C GLU A 19 -9.07 -2.58 0.92
N SER A 20 -8.26 -2.33 -0.12
CA SER A 20 -7.01 -3.06 -0.36
C SER A 20 -6.02 -2.93 0.80
N LEU A 21 -5.93 -1.73 1.39
CA LEU A 21 -5.10 -1.48 2.57
C LEU A 21 -5.69 -2.16 3.80
N PHE A 22 -7.01 -2.04 4.01
CA PHE A 22 -7.71 -2.66 5.13
C PHE A 22 -7.50 -4.16 5.17
N GLU A 23 -7.65 -4.87 4.05
CA GLU A 23 -7.43 -6.32 4.01
C GLU A 23 -6.00 -6.73 4.41
N LYS A 24 -5.00 -5.90 4.05
CA LYS A 24 -3.60 -6.14 4.41
C LYS A 24 -3.34 -5.89 5.89
N VAL A 25 -3.79 -4.74 6.40
CA VAL A 25 -3.63 -4.36 7.81
C VAL A 25 -4.46 -5.26 8.72
N GLN A 26 -5.64 -5.69 8.27
CA GLN A 26 -6.48 -6.66 8.99
C GLN A 26 -5.77 -8.00 9.14
N LYS A 27 -5.12 -8.52 8.09
CA LYS A 27 -4.36 -9.78 8.19
C LYS A 27 -3.12 -9.66 9.06
N ASP A 28 -2.49 -8.49 9.07
CA ASP A 28 -1.25 -8.23 9.79
C ASP A 28 -1.48 -7.91 11.28
N LYS A 29 -2.38 -6.96 11.57
CA LYS A 29 -2.64 -6.42 12.93
C LYS A 29 -3.97 -6.86 13.53
N GLY A 30 -4.85 -7.51 12.76
CA GLY A 30 -6.12 -8.02 13.27
C GLY A 30 -7.20 -6.96 13.47
N ILE A 31 -7.15 -5.83 12.76
CA ILE A 31 -8.16 -4.77 12.89
C ILE A 31 -9.56 -5.21 12.44
N GLU A 32 -10.58 -4.70 13.12
CA GLU A 32 -11.98 -5.08 12.90
C GLU A 32 -12.75 -4.06 12.06
N GLY A 33 -12.26 -2.82 11.94
CA GLY A 33 -12.93 -1.80 11.14
C GLY A 33 -12.07 -0.65 10.60
N TYR A 34 -12.67 0.11 9.69
CA TYR A 34 -12.04 1.27 9.03
C TYR A 34 -11.69 2.40 10.00
N ALA A 35 -12.41 2.55 11.12
CA ALA A 35 -12.07 3.54 12.14
C ALA A 35 -10.73 3.23 12.82
N GLU A 36 -10.44 1.94 13.08
CA GLU A 36 -9.15 1.51 13.61
C GLU A 36 -8.04 1.66 12.57
N LEU A 37 -8.35 1.36 11.30
CA LEU A 37 -7.43 1.62 10.21
C LEU A 37 -7.07 3.11 10.15
N GLN A 38 -8.05 4.00 10.17
CA GLN A 38 -7.80 5.45 10.13
C GLN A 38 -6.95 5.92 11.32
N GLY A 39 -7.19 5.36 12.51
CA GLY A 39 -6.37 5.64 13.70
C GLY A 39 -4.93 5.17 13.54
N LEU A 40 -4.72 3.96 13.01
CA LEU A 40 -3.38 3.48 12.69
C LEU A 40 -2.70 4.34 11.63
N MET A 41 -3.44 4.79 10.62
CA MET A 41 -2.88 5.57 9.52
C MET A 41 -2.42 6.97 9.91
N ASP A 42 -2.76 7.46 11.12
CA ASP A 42 -2.26 8.71 11.67
C ASP A 42 -0.73 8.65 11.91
N ASP A 43 -0.24 7.49 12.37
CA ASP A 43 1.19 7.21 12.61
C ASP A 43 1.94 6.81 11.31
N PHE A 44 1.21 6.53 10.24
CA PHE A 44 1.77 6.13 8.96
C PHE A 44 1.85 7.33 8.00
N ASP A 45 2.79 7.26 7.09
CA ASP A 45 2.86 8.16 5.93
C ASP A 45 2.62 7.36 4.66
N SER A 46 2.37 8.08 3.58
CA SER A 46 2.18 7.45 2.28
C SER A 46 2.96 8.19 1.22
N ARG A 47 3.43 7.44 0.23
CA ARG A 47 4.10 8.01 -0.93
C ARG A 47 3.68 7.27 -2.19
N VAL A 48 3.50 8.03 -3.27
CA VAL A 48 3.31 7.44 -4.59
C VAL A 48 4.68 7.05 -5.11
N ILE A 49 4.89 5.76 -5.33
CA ILE A 49 6.08 5.24 -5.99
C ILE A 49 5.71 4.81 -7.41
N GLU A 50 6.49 5.25 -8.37
CA GLU A 50 6.50 4.66 -9.69
C GLU A 50 7.27 3.33 -9.61
N PRO A 51 6.86 2.30 -10.36
CA PRO A 51 7.65 1.09 -10.46
C PRO A 51 8.98 1.48 -11.09
N SER A 52 10.03 1.60 -10.29
CA SER A 52 11.39 1.64 -10.83
C SER A 52 11.63 0.31 -11.53
N GLU A 53 12.17 0.38 -12.74
CA GLU A 53 12.63 -0.77 -13.54
C GLU A 53 13.85 -1.46 -12.90
N GLU A 54 13.99 -1.43 -11.58
CA GLU A 54 15.02 -2.21 -10.89
C GLU A 54 14.46 -3.61 -10.69
N PRO A 55 14.90 -4.61 -11.48
CA PRO A 55 14.60 -5.98 -11.15
C PRO A 55 15.06 -6.23 -9.72
N LEU A 56 14.28 -6.96 -8.93
CA LEU A 56 14.67 -7.50 -7.64
C LEU A 56 15.79 -8.56 -7.84
N GLN A 57 16.89 -8.17 -8.46
CA GLN A 57 17.93 -9.06 -8.99
C GLN A 57 18.91 -9.50 -7.89
N ASP A 58 18.80 -8.98 -6.67
CA ASP A 58 19.81 -9.19 -5.63
C ASP A 58 19.43 -10.13 -4.50
N MET A 59 18.24 -10.79 -4.49
CA MET A 59 17.89 -11.67 -3.36
C MET A 59 17.33 -13.07 -3.64
N LEU A 60 16.92 -13.45 -4.86
CA LEU A 60 16.45 -14.82 -5.11
C LEU A 60 16.99 -15.34 -6.44
N GLY A 61 17.93 -16.29 -6.36
CA GLY A 61 18.30 -17.13 -7.48
C GLY A 61 17.12 -17.98 -7.94
N GLU A 62 17.05 -18.17 -9.26
CA GLU A 62 16.13 -19.04 -10.02
C GLU A 62 14.66 -18.60 -10.11
N GLU A 63 14.30 -18.21 -11.34
CA GLU A 63 12.95 -18.18 -11.94
C GLU A 63 11.84 -17.44 -11.17
N ALA A 64 11.92 -16.10 -11.10
CA ALA A 64 10.71 -15.30 -10.99
C ALA A 64 10.19 -14.99 -12.42
N PRO A 65 8.91 -15.27 -12.73
CA PRO A 65 8.34 -14.93 -14.04
C PRO A 65 8.49 -13.43 -14.25
N ALA A 66 8.95 -13.04 -15.45
CA ALA A 66 9.05 -11.65 -15.84
C ALA A 66 7.67 -11.00 -15.69
N GLU A 67 7.46 -10.22 -14.63
CA GLU A 67 6.29 -9.37 -14.49
C GLU A 67 6.29 -8.45 -15.71
N GLU A 68 5.30 -8.65 -16.58
CA GLU A 68 5.03 -7.79 -17.73
C GLU A 68 5.14 -6.35 -17.25
N SER A 69 6.06 -5.60 -17.88
CA SER A 69 6.40 -4.26 -17.44
C SER A 69 5.14 -3.41 -17.39
N ASP A 70 4.62 -3.21 -16.18
CA ASP A 70 3.47 -2.37 -15.86
C ASP A 70 3.93 -0.90 -15.94
N LYS A 71 4.47 -0.51 -17.12
CA LYS A 71 4.97 0.83 -17.46
C LYS A 71 3.78 1.78 -17.46
N GLY A 72 3.42 2.25 -16.26
CA GLY A 72 2.34 3.20 -16.03
C GLY A 72 1.51 2.93 -14.78
N THR A 73 1.69 1.81 -14.07
CA THR A 73 0.95 1.55 -12.84
C THR A 73 1.71 2.11 -11.64
N ARG A 74 1.21 3.22 -11.11
CA ARG A 74 1.70 3.80 -9.86
C ARG A 74 1.28 2.93 -8.68
N TYR A 75 2.09 2.91 -7.64
CA TYR A 75 1.76 2.25 -6.38
C TYR A 75 1.77 3.28 -5.26
N ILE A 76 0.89 3.10 -4.28
CA ILE A 76 0.91 3.87 -3.04
C ILE A 76 1.60 2.97 -2.02
N GLU A 77 2.73 3.43 -1.51
CA GLU A 77 3.43 2.79 -0.41
C GLU A 77 3.07 3.51 0.89
N VAL A 78 2.50 2.75 1.82
CA VAL A 78 2.10 3.16 3.16
C VAL A 78 3.12 2.61 4.15
N PHE A 79 3.80 3.47 4.90
CA PHE A 79 4.88 3.07 5.80
C PHE A 79 4.75 3.78 7.15
N ASN A 80 5.07 3.06 8.23
CA ASN A 80 5.07 3.65 9.57
C ASN A 80 6.25 4.63 9.70
N LYS A 81 5.99 5.85 10.20
CA LYS A 81 7.01 6.90 10.36
C LYS A 81 7.97 6.64 11.51
N LEU A 82 7.52 5.88 12.50
CA LEU A 82 8.22 5.61 13.76
C LEU A 82 8.94 4.27 13.74
N GLU A 83 8.43 3.28 12.99
CA GLU A 83 8.97 1.92 12.94
C GLU A 83 9.11 1.44 11.48
N GLU A 84 10.30 0.97 11.09
CA GLU A 84 10.59 0.56 9.71
C GLU A 84 9.94 -0.77 9.28
N ASP A 85 9.30 -1.49 10.21
CA ASP A 85 8.87 -2.88 10.03
C ASP A 85 7.48 -3.01 9.37
N SER A 86 6.63 -1.99 9.45
CA SER A 86 5.28 -2.02 8.87
C SER A 86 5.22 -1.20 7.57
N ARG A 87 5.27 -1.89 6.43
CA ARG A 87 5.12 -1.29 5.08
C ARG A 87 4.09 -2.05 4.26
N TYR A 88 3.13 -1.33 3.69
CA TYR A 88 2.08 -1.88 2.83
C TYR A 88 2.12 -1.19 1.47
N ARG A 89 2.18 -1.97 0.41
CA ARG A 89 2.12 -1.46 -0.97
C ARG A 89 0.78 -1.79 -1.59
N ILE A 90 0.05 -0.79 -2.06
CA ILE A 90 -1.22 -0.95 -2.78
C ILE A 90 -1.09 -0.37 -4.19
N LYS A 91 -1.85 -0.90 -5.15
CA LYS A 91 -1.89 -0.33 -6.50
C LYS A 91 -2.65 0.98 -6.44
N ALA A 92 -2.05 2.05 -6.98
CA ALA A 92 -2.76 3.30 -7.14
C ALA A 92 -3.80 3.11 -8.26
N SER A 93 -5.05 3.42 -7.98
CA SER A 93 -6.06 3.50 -9.03
C SER A 93 -5.72 4.68 -9.95
N LYS A 94 -6.07 4.58 -11.24
CA LYS A 94 -5.78 5.61 -12.27
C LYS A 94 -6.41 7.00 -12.01
N GLN A 95 -6.96 7.24 -10.83
CA GLN A 95 -7.48 8.53 -10.41
C GLN A 95 -6.39 9.35 -9.73
N HIS A 96 -5.42 9.86 -10.51
CA HIS A 96 -4.77 11.16 -10.23
C HIS A 96 -3.96 11.69 -11.43
#